data_AF-A0A9X8BSI0-F1
#
_entry.id   AF-A0A9X8BSI0-F1
#
_cell.length_a   1.000
_cell.length_b   1.000
_cell.length_c   1.000
_cell.angle_alpha   90.00
_cell.angle_beta   90.00
_cell.angle_gamma   90.00
#
_symmetry.space_group_name_H-M   'P 1'
#
loop_
_entity.id
_entity.type
_entity.pdbx_description
1 polymer ?
#
loop_
_entity_poly.entity_id
_entity_poly.type
_entity_poly.pdbx_seq_one_letter_code
_entity_poly.pdbx_strand_id
1 'polypeptide(L)'
;MFTSGAKNRLKLETTDYEIDQVANAIECMSDEQYSKEKLMLWDQVKHAKYLSQSRNLLQNGDFEDVFHGWTTSDHMYIQSDNSTFKGNYLNISGARDIYLTIFPTYIYQKIDESKLKPYTRYLVRGFVGSSKDVELVVSRYGKEIDTVMNVPFDIPYVSSRPVCNELYDGEQQPYPNGNVGYYNPMSAFTPSYTSDARQCMPGKKQIVCQDSHQFKFHIDTGEVDYNTNIGIWVMFKISSPDGYALLDNLEVIEEGPIDGEALSRVKHMEKKWNDQM
;
A
#
# COMPACT_ATOMS: atom_id res chain seq x y z
N MET A 1 -18.81 -5.17 7.16
CA MET A 1 -17.77 -4.58 8.01
C MET A 1 -17.41 -5.45 9.21
N PHE A 2 -18.34 -5.89 10.07
CA PHE A 2 -18.00 -6.66 11.28
C PHE A 2 -18.02 -8.18 11.09
N THR A 3 -17.22 -8.91 11.88
CA THR A 3 -17.16 -10.39 11.86
C THR A 3 -18.34 -11.06 12.57
N SER A 4 -18.95 -10.38 13.54
CA SER A 4 -20.07 -10.89 14.32
C SER A 4 -21.00 -9.78 14.79
N GLY A 5 -22.17 -10.16 15.33
CA GLY A 5 -23.14 -9.22 15.89
C GLY A 5 -22.63 -8.41 17.09
N ALA A 6 -21.57 -8.87 17.76
CA ALA A 6 -20.94 -8.13 18.86
C ALA A 6 -20.13 -6.91 18.39
N LYS A 7 -19.82 -6.80 17.08
CA LYS A 7 -19.13 -5.66 16.44
C LYS A 7 -17.74 -5.28 17.00
N ASN A 8 -17.16 -6.11 17.85
CA ASN A 8 -15.84 -5.87 18.46
C ASN A 8 -14.65 -6.03 17.50
N ARG A 9 -14.87 -6.60 16.29
CA ARG A 9 -13.81 -6.86 15.30
C ARG A 9 -14.33 -6.62 13.89
N LEU A 10 -13.50 -5.97 13.08
CA LEU A 10 -13.70 -5.86 11.64
C LEU A 10 -13.33 -7.17 10.95
N LYS A 11 -14.00 -7.44 9.82
CA LYS A 11 -13.54 -8.49 8.92
C LYS A 11 -12.21 -8.08 8.29
N LEU A 12 -11.37 -9.05 7.96
CA LEU A 12 -10.02 -8.80 7.44
C LEU A 12 -10.06 -8.00 6.14
N GLU A 13 -11.01 -8.35 5.26
CA GLU A 13 -11.22 -7.72 3.96
C GLU A 13 -11.83 -6.33 4.03
N THR A 14 -12.51 -5.96 5.13
CA THR A 14 -13.04 -4.60 5.27
C THR A 14 -11.88 -3.62 5.30
N THR A 15 -11.82 -2.69 4.34
CA THR A 15 -10.77 -1.67 4.23
C THR A 15 -11.16 -0.40 4.97
N ASP A 16 -10.16 0.44 5.27
CA ASP A 16 -10.42 1.75 5.84
C ASP A 16 -11.23 2.65 4.88
N TYR A 17 -10.89 2.61 3.58
CA TYR A 17 -11.61 3.33 2.53
C TYR A 17 -13.10 2.93 2.46
N GLU A 18 -13.44 1.64 2.57
CA GLU A 18 -14.84 1.19 2.57
C GLU A 18 -15.63 1.76 3.75
N ILE A 19 -15.00 1.94 4.91
CA ILE A 19 -15.64 2.56 6.09
C ILE A 19 -15.98 4.02 5.78
N ASP A 20 -15.06 4.74 5.12
CA ASP A 20 -15.26 6.13 4.71
C ASP A 20 -16.36 6.28 3.65
N GLN A 21 -16.45 5.35 2.70
CA GLN A 21 -17.56 5.34 1.73
C GLN A 21 -18.91 5.10 2.40
N VAL A 22 -18.97 4.25 3.43
CA VAL A 22 -20.21 4.09 4.21
C VAL A 22 -20.51 5.36 5.01
N ALA A 23 -19.50 6.05 5.55
CA ALA A 23 -19.70 7.34 6.21
C ALA A 23 -20.29 8.40 5.25
N ASN A 24 -19.79 8.49 4.02
CA ASN A 24 -20.34 9.36 2.97
C ASN A 24 -21.80 9.01 2.64
N ALA A 25 -22.14 7.72 2.57
CA ALA A 25 -23.52 7.29 2.34
C ALA A 25 -24.46 7.67 3.50
N ILE A 26 -23.99 7.57 4.75
CA ILE A 26 -24.76 7.98 5.93
C ILE A 26 -24.96 9.50 5.93
N GLU A 27 -23.93 10.27 5.57
CA GLU A 27 -24.01 11.73 5.48
C GLU A 27 -25.12 12.20 4.53
N CYS A 28 -25.29 11.49 3.40
CA CYS A 28 -26.34 11.76 2.41
C CYS A 28 -27.77 11.35 2.85
N MET A 29 -27.94 10.71 4.02
CA MET A 29 -29.27 10.33 4.52
C MET A 29 -30.06 11.55 5.03
N SER A 30 -31.38 11.56 4.80
CA SER A 30 -32.26 12.62 5.30
C SER A 30 -32.34 12.65 6.84
N ASP A 31 -32.02 13.80 7.43
CA ASP A 31 -32.15 14.05 8.87
C ASP A 31 -33.61 14.12 9.33
N GLU A 32 -34.53 14.56 8.46
CA GLU A 32 -35.94 14.69 8.80
C GLU A 32 -36.64 13.33 8.90
N GLN A 33 -36.29 12.41 7.99
CA GLN A 33 -36.98 11.13 7.85
C GLN A 33 -36.35 10.00 8.70
N TYR A 34 -35.03 10.06 8.93
CA TYR A 34 -34.26 8.94 9.50
C TYR A 34 -33.30 9.39 10.62
N SER A 35 -33.59 10.48 11.34
CA SER A 35 -32.69 11.03 12.37
C SER A 35 -32.14 9.99 13.35
N LYS A 36 -33.01 9.09 13.85
CA LYS A 36 -32.62 8.07 14.84
C LYS A 36 -31.73 6.99 14.23
N GLU A 37 -32.13 6.47 13.07
CA GLU A 37 -31.38 5.44 12.35
C GLU A 37 -30.02 5.98 11.89
N LYS A 38 -29.98 7.22 11.37
CA LYS A 38 -28.76 7.91 10.96
C LYS A 38 -27.79 8.06 12.13
N LEU A 39 -28.29 8.43 13.32
CA LEU A 39 -27.46 8.52 14.53
C LEU A 39 -26.90 7.15 14.95
N MET A 40 -27.72 6.09 14.89
CA MET A 40 -27.26 4.72 15.17
C MET A 40 -26.24 4.20 14.14
N LEU A 41 -26.35 4.61 12.88
CA LEU A 41 -25.38 4.27 11.83
C LEU A 41 -24.07 5.03 12.02
N TRP A 42 -24.13 6.32 12.39
CA TRP A 42 -22.95 7.11 12.72
C TRP A 42 -22.14 6.51 13.88
N ASP A 43 -22.81 6.08 14.95
CA ASP A 43 -22.15 5.41 16.07
C ASP A 43 -21.40 4.15 15.62
N GLN A 44 -22.03 3.33 14.77
CA GLN A 44 -21.42 2.12 14.24
C GLN A 44 -20.25 2.39 13.29
N VAL A 45 -20.34 3.38 12.42
CA VAL A 45 -19.25 3.75 11.50
C VAL A 45 -18.08 4.34 12.26
N LYS A 46 -18.32 5.18 13.27
CA LYS A 46 -17.25 5.70 14.14
C LYS A 46 -16.54 4.57 14.88
N HIS A 47 -17.30 3.60 15.40
CA HIS A 47 -16.72 2.41 16.02
C HIS A 47 -15.91 1.58 15.02
N ALA A 48 -16.39 1.41 13.79
CA ALA A 48 -15.64 0.73 12.73
C ALA A 48 -14.32 1.45 12.41
N LYS A 49 -14.33 2.79 12.26
CA LYS A 49 -13.12 3.59 12.01
C LYS A 49 -12.10 3.45 13.15
N TYR A 50 -12.57 3.49 14.40
CA TYR A 50 -11.72 3.22 15.56
C TYR A 50 -11.04 1.84 15.50
N LEU A 51 -11.80 0.79 15.15
CA LEU A 51 -11.24 -0.56 15.01
C LEU A 51 -10.25 -0.66 13.83
N SER A 52 -10.49 0.07 12.74
CA SER A 52 -9.59 0.17 11.58
C SER A 52 -8.26 0.79 11.98
N GLN A 53 -8.29 1.94 12.65
CA GLN A 53 -7.11 2.62 13.20
C GLN A 53 -6.38 1.74 14.22
N SER A 54 -7.10 1.06 15.11
CA SER A 54 -6.51 0.22 16.16
C SER A 54 -5.77 -1.01 15.63
N ARG A 55 -6.16 -1.56 14.47
CA ARG A 55 -5.45 -2.71 13.87
C ARG A 55 -4.30 -2.29 12.94
N ASN A 56 -4.25 -1.01 12.56
CA ASN A 56 -3.25 -0.49 11.65
C ASN A 56 -1.92 -0.29 12.39
N LEU A 57 -0.85 -0.89 11.86
CA LEU A 57 0.49 -0.78 12.42
C LEU A 57 1.20 0.51 12.00
N LEU A 58 0.76 1.10 10.88
CA LEU A 58 1.16 2.45 10.49
C LEU A 58 0.58 3.46 11.47
N GLN A 59 1.42 4.37 11.92
CA GLN A 59 0.97 5.59 12.56
C GLN A 59 0.42 6.51 11.48
N ASN A 60 -0.78 7.03 11.70
CA ASN A 60 -1.36 8.09 10.87
C ASN A 60 -1.40 7.71 9.37
N GLY A 61 -1.95 6.53 9.07
CA GLY A 61 -2.15 6.04 7.70
C GLY A 61 -3.32 6.71 6.96
N ASP A 62 -4.14 7.45 7.69
CA ASP A 62 -5.28 8.29 7.24
C ASP A 62 -4.95 9.79 7.24
N PHE A 63 -3.71 10.18 7.56
CA PHE A 63 -3.21 11.55 7.49
C PHE A 63 -4.02 12.62 8.24
N GLU A 64 -4.78 12.22 9.27
CA GLU A 64 -5.55 13.13 10.12
C GLU A 64 -4.65 14.03 10.99
N ASP A 65 -3.43 13.59 11.31
CA ASP A 65 -2.37 14.39 11.94
C ASP A 65 -1.25 14.71 10.93
N VAL A 66 -0.75 15.94 10.85
CA VAL A 66 0.13 16.34 9.75
C VAL A 66 1.48 15.63 9.84
N PHE A 67 1.69 14.63 8.98
CA PHE A 67 2.90 13.79 8.86
C PHE A 67 3.37 13.10 10.14
N HIS A 68 2.54 13.02 11.19
CA HIS A 68 2.93 12.36 12.43
C HIS A 68 3.35 10.90 12.19
N GLY A 69 4.54 10.52 12.65
CA GLY A 69 5.10 9.18 12.46
C GLY A 69 5.70 8.90 11.07
N TRP A 70 5.57 9.84 10.13
CA TRP A 70 6.15 9.73 8.79
C TRP A 70 7.41 10.59 8.65
N THR A 71 8.41 10.09 7.92
CA THR A 71 9.53 10.91 7.44
C THR A 71 9.31 11.26 5.98
N THR A 72 9.40 12.54 5.66
CA THR A 72 9.09 13.07 4.33
C THR A 72 10.27 13.84 3.74
N SER A 73 10.32 13.90 2.41
CA SER A 73 11.06 14.93 1.68
C SER A 73 10.22 16.21 1.57
N ASP A 74 10.78 17.23 0.91
CA ASP A 74 10.03 18.42 0.51
C ASP A 74 8.93 18.10 -0.53
N HIS A 75 8.02 19.05 -0.78
CA HIS A 75 6.97 19.01 -1.82
C HIS A 75 5.86 17.97 -1.59
N MET A 76 5.44 17.86 -0.34
CA MET A 76 4.32 17.03 0.08
C MET A 76 3.33 17.89 0.87
N TYR A 77 2.04 17.69 0.62
CA TYR A 77 0.98 18.49 1.23
C TYR A 77 -0.14 17.58 1.69
N ILE A 78 -0.70 17.87 2.86
CA ILE A 78 -1.97 17.30 3.26
C ILE A 78 -3.07 18.20 2.70
N GLN A 79 -4.02 17.60 2.00
CA GLN A 79 -5.22 18.26 1.52
C GLN A 79 -6.44 17.60 2.18
N SER A 80 -7.53 18.34 2.31
CA SER A 80 -8.76 17.85 2.93
C SER A 80 -9.84 17.70 1.88
N ASP A 81 -10.60 16.61 1.96
CA ASP A 81 -11.84 16.30 1.26
C ASP A 81 -11.79 16.43 -0.27
N ASN A 82 -12.11 15.34 -0.98
CA ASN A 82 -12.41 15.41 -2.40
C ASN A 82 -13.47 14.37 -2.79
N SER A 83 -13.73 14.20 -4.09
CA SER A 83 -14.72 13.22 -4.56
C SER A 83 -14.34 11.76 -4.27
N THR A 84 -13.08 11.51 -3.93
CA THR A 84 -12.50 10.18 -3.71
C THR A 84 -12.32 9.91 -2.22
N PHE A 85 -11.72 10.84 -1.49
CA PHE A 85 -11.31 10.71 -0.10
C PHE A 85 -12.20 11.53 0.83
N LYS A 86 -12.49 10.94 1.99
CA LYS A 86 -13.18 11.60 3.09
C LYS A 86 -12.15 11.98 4.15
N GLY A 87 -12.08 13.26 4.50
CA GLY A 87 -11.07 13.75 5.43
C GLY A 87 -9.76 14.09 4.74
N ASN A 88 -8.66 13.97 5.49
CA ASN A 88 -7.35 14.34 4.98
C ASN A 88 -6.77 13.27 4.05
N TYR A 89 -6.06 13.69 3.01
CA TYR A 89 -5.31 12.80 2.14
C TYR A 89 -3.96 13.41 1.77
N LEU A 90 -3.03 12.53 1.41
CA LEU A 90 -1.69 12.91 1.04
C LEU A 90 -1.61 13.28 -0.45
N ASN A 91 -1.08 14.46 -0.73
CA ASN A 91 -0.66 14.89 -2.05
C ASN A 91 0.88 14.89 -2.15
N ILE A 92 1.41 14.07 -3.04
CA ILE A 92 2.84 13.95 -3.35
C ILE A 92 3.10 14.58 -4.71
N SER A 93 3.96 15.60 -4.75
CA SER A 93 4.42 16.20 -6.02
C SER A 93 5.57 15.41 -6.64
N GLY A 94 5.78 15.65 -7.94
CA GLY A 94 6.89 15.07 -8.69
C GLY A 94 8.27 15.37 -8.13
N ALA A 95 9.25 14.62 -8.60
CA ALA A 95 10.64 14.82 -8.23
C ALA A 95 11.12 16.23 -8.62
N ARG A 96 12.01 16.81 -7.82
CA ARG A 96 12.58 18.12 -8.13
C ARG A 96 13.68 17.96 -9.17
N ASP A 97 13.61 18.71 -10.25
CA ASP A 97 14.72 18.90 -11.18
C ASP A 97 15.42 20.22 -10.84
N ILE A 98 16.65 20.12 -10.32
CA ILE A 98 17.50 21.28 -10.04
C ILE A 98 18.75 21.12 -10.89
N TYR A 99 18.89 21.96 -11.92
CA TYR A 99 20.03 21.94 -12.84
C TYR A 99 20.32 20.53 -13.40
N LEU A 100 19.29 19.81 -13.87
CA LEU A 100 19.37 18.46 -14.43
C LEU A 100 19.73 17.37 -13.39
N THR A 101 19.73 17.72 -12.10
CA THR A 101 19.84 16.75 -11.01
C THR A 101 18.47 16.48 -10.44
N ILE A 102 18.05 15.21 -10.53
CA ILE A 102 16.74 14.77 -10.06
C ILE A 102 16.82 14.38 -8.58
N PHE A 103 16.04 15.07 -7.75
CA PHE A 103 15.86 14.75 -6.34
C PHE A 103 14.47 14.15 -6.14
N PRO A 104 14.38 12.86 -5.76
CA PRO A 104 13.09 12.19 -5.63
C PRO A 104 12.28 12.78 -4.47
N THR A 105 10.97 12.78 -4.63
CA THR A 105 10.02 13.02 -3.54
C THR A 105 9.72 11.70 -2.87
N TYR A 106 9.76 11.62 -1.54
CA TYR A 106 9.50 10.38 -0.81
C TYR A 106 8.85 10.62 0.54
N ILE A 107 8.10 9.62 0.98
CA ILE A 107 7.60 9.48 2.33
C ILE A 107 7.82 8.04 2.79
N TYR A 108 8.26 7.85 4.03
CA TYR A 108 8.42 6.52 4.58
C TYR A 108 8.13 6.46 6.07
N GLN A 109 7.78 5.27 6.52
CA GLN A 109 7.63 4.93 7.92
C GLN A 109 8.21 3.54 8.17
N LYS A 110 8.87 3.38 9.31
CA LYS A 110 9.32 2.09 9.82
C LYS A 110 8.32 1.61 10.87
N ILE A 111 7.77 0.42 10.67
CA ILE A 111 7.05 -0.32 11.69
C ILE A 111 8.10 -1.00 12.57
N ASP A 112 8.10 -0.65 13.85
CA ASP A 112 9.05 -1.16 14.83
C ASP A 112 8.82 -2.65 15.13
N GLU A 113 9.90 -3.39 15.41
CA GLU A 113 9.80 -4.82 15.77
C GLU A 113 8.86 -5.09 16.94
N SER A 114 8.74 -4.18 17.91
CA SER A 114 7.82 -4.34 19.05
C SER A 114 6.35 -4.51 18.66
N LYS A 115 5.98 -4.12 17.44
CA LYS A 115 4.63 -4.27 16.89
C LYS A 115 4.47 -5.54 16.04
N LEU A 116 5.55 -6.26 15.77
CA LEU A 116 5.59 -7.41 14.89
C LEU A 116 5.62 -8.73 15.67
N LYS A 117 5.13 -9.78 15.02
CA LYS A 117 5.14 -11.15 15.52
C LYS A 117 6.04 -12.00 14.64
N PRO A 118 6.76 -12.98 15.20
CA PRO A 118 7.60 -13.86 14.41
C PRO A 118 6.73 -14.73 13.49
N TYR A 119 7.26 -15.08 12.31
CA TYR A 119 6.63 -16.01 11.37
C TYR A 119 5.15 -15.67 11.11
N THR A 120 4.89 -14.41 10.77
CA THR A 120 3.53 -13.85 10.62
C THR A 120 3.42 -13.08 9.31
N ARG A 121 2.29 -13.22 8.63
CA ARG A 121 1.94 -12.47 7.42
C ARG A 121 1.23 -11.17 7.78
N TYR A 122 1.65 -10.11 7.12
CA TYR A 122 1.05 -8.79 7.19
C TYR A 122 0.52 -8.38 5.81
N LEU A 123 -0.60 -7.69 5.81
CA LEU A 123 -1.21 -7.10 4.62
C LEU A 123 -0.83 -5.63 4.52
N VAL A 124 -0.22 -5.25 3.40
CA VAL A 124 0.07 -3.86 3.05
C VAL A 124 -0.91 -3.43 1.97
N ARG A 125 -1.76 -2.45 2.28
CA ARG A 125 -2.81 -2.00 1.35
C ARG A 125 -3.11 -0.53 1.52
N GLY A 126 -3.86 0.02 0.58
CA GLY A 126 -4.33 1.40 0.64
C GLY A 126 -5.05 1.81 -0.62
N PHE A 127 -5.33 3.11 -0.71
CA PHE A 127 -6.10 3.67 -1.81
C PHE A 127 -5.35 4.81 -2.51
N VAL A 128 -5.36 4.77 -3.83
CA VAL A 128 -4.75 5.72 -4.75
C VAL A 128 -5.88 6.47 -5.44
N GLY A 129 -5.99 7.76 -5.19
CA GLY A 129 -7.00 8.59 -5.85
C GLY A 129 -6.62 8.83 -7.30
N SER A 130 -5.40 9.31 -7.53
CA SER A 130 -4.76 9.38 -8.85
C SER A 130 -3.25 9.37 -8.68
N SER A 131 -2.52 8.87 -9.65
CA SER A 131 -1.07 8.84 -9.60
C SER A 131 -0.41 8.72 -10.97
N LYS A 132 0.85 9.16 -11.02
CA LYS A 132 1.79 8.91 -12.10
C LYS A 132 3.17 8.67 -11.50
N ASP A 133 3.79 7.55 -11.87
CA ASP A 133 5.15 7.15 -11.50
C ASP A 133 5.41 7.06 -9.98
N VAL A 134 4.38 6.75 -9.16
CA VAL A 134 4.57 6.51 -7.72
C VAL A 134 4.99 5.08 -7.46
N GLU A 135 6.15 4.92 -6.82
CA GLU A 135 6.76 3.66 -6.45
C GLU A 135 6.43 3.35 -4.98
N LEU A 136 5.74 2.24 -4.73
CA LEU A 136 5.61 1.62 -3.41
C LEU A 136 6.75 0.63 -3.22
N VAL A 137 7.52 0.86 -2.15
CA VAL A 137 8.56 -0.05 -1.69
C VAL A 137 8.24 -0.51 -0.29
N VAL A 138 8.18 -1.82 -0.09
CA VAL A 138 8.09 -2.42 1.24
C VAL A 138 9.25 -3.38 1.44
N SER A 139 9.94 -3.22 2.57
CA SER A 139 11.25 -3.84 2.81
C SER A 139 11.38 -4.35 4.25
N ARG A 140 11.81 -5.61 4.41
CA ARG A 140 12.35 -6.15 5.66
C ARG A 140 13.73 -6.78 5.44
N TYR A 141 13.78 -7.91 4.72
CA TYR A 141 14.99 -8.64 4.35
C TYR A 141 15.53 -8.22 2.97
N GLY A 142 14.96 -7.18 2.36
CA GLY A 142 15.33 -6.70 1.04
C GLY A 142 14.26 -5.80 0.44
N LYS A 143 13.98 -5.96 -0.85
CA LYS A 143 12.91 -5.20 -1.53
C LYS A 143 11.78 -6.18 -1.88
N GLU A 144 11.03 -6.61 -0.87
CA GLU A 144 9.96 -7.60 -1.01
C GLU A 144 8.84 -7.11 -1.92
N ILE A 145 8.45 -5.84 -1.78
CA ILE A 145 7.46 -5.19 -2.64
C ILE A 145 8.15 -4.04 -3.36
N ASP A 146 8.03 -4.03 -4.69
CA ASP A 146 8.55 -3.03 -5.61
C ASP A 146 7.55 -2.83 -6.74
N THR A 147 6.65 -1.85 -6.54
CA THR A 147 5.51 -1.65 -7.42
C THR A 147 5.41 -0.19 -7.83
N VAL A 148 5.21 0.07 -9.11
CA VAL A 148 4.83 1.40 -9.63
C VAL A 148 3.33 1.42 -9.87
N MET A 149 2.64 2.46 -9.39
CA MET A 149 1.21 2.62 -9.56
C MET A 149 0.90 3.85 -10.42
N ASN A 150 0.07 3.67 -11.44
CA ASN A 150 -0.40 4.72 -12.33
C ASN A 150 -1.92 4.68 -12.37
N VAL A 151 -2.56 5.74 -11.89
CA VAL A 151 -4.02 5.86 -11.83
C VAL A 151 -4.40 7.20 -12.42
N PRO A 152 -4.91 7.23 -13.66
CA PRO A 152 -5.40 8.46 -14.28
C PRO A 152 -6.47 9.17 -13.43
N PHE A 153 -6.48 10.50 -13.49
CA PHE A 153 -7.37 11.34 -12.66
C PHE A 153 -8.86 11.22 -13.03
N ASP A 154 -9.17 10.90 -14.28
CA ASP A 154 -10.52 10.86 -14.86
C ASP A 154 -11.23 9.52 -14.65
N ILE A 155 -10.59 8.58 -13.96
CA ILE A 155 -11.10 7.25 -13.74
C ILE A 155 -11.94 7.24 -12.46
N PRO A 156 -13.28 7.04 -12.55
CA PRO A 156 -14.12 6.96 -11.37
C PRO A 156 -13.91 5.62 -10.68
N TYR A 157 -13.80 5.62 -9.35
CA TYR A 157 -13.77 4.40 -8.58
C TYR A 157 -15.09 3.62 -8.74
N VAL A 158 -14.98 2.32 -9.02
CA VAL A 158 -16.09 1.37 -9.00
C VAL A 158 -15.61 0.17 -8.18
N SER A 159 -16.43 -0.31 -7.24
CA SER A 159 -16.05 -1.41 -6.34
C SER A 159 -15.69 -2.72 -7.04
N SER A 160 -16.11 -2.90 -8.29
CA SER A 160 -15.75 -4.04 -9.14
C SER A 160 -14.40 -3.89 -9.84
N ARG A 161 -13.67 -2.79 -9.63
CA ARG A 161 -12.36 -2.57 -10.27
C ARG A 161 -11.31 -3.53 -9.70
N PRO A 162 -10.35 -3.94 -10.55
CA PRO A 162 -9.29 -4.84 -10.13
C PRO A 162 -8.36 -4.17 -9.10
N VAL A 163 -7.84 -4.99 -8.19
CA VAL A 163 -6.89 -4.60 -7.14
C VAL A 163 -5.48 -4.86 -7.64
N CYS A 164 -4.58 -3.89 -7.42
CA CYS A 164 -3.16 -4.06 -7.65
C CYS A 164 -2.55 -4.97 -6.58
N ASN A 165 -1.96 -6.10 -6.96
CA ASN A 165 -1.47 -7.12 -6.04
C ASN A 165 -0.23 -7.86 -6.57
N GLU A 166 0.29 -8.79 -5.77
CA GLU A 166 1.40 -9.65 -6.18
C GLU A 166 1.02 -10.53 -7.38
N LEU A 167 1.97 -10.70 -8.29
CA LEU A 167 1.86 -11.69 -9.36
C LEU A 167 2.37 -13.04 -8.86
N TYR A 168 1.50 -14.04 -8.82
CA TYR A 168 1.90 -15.44 -8.63
C TYR A 168 2.52 -15.97 -9.93
N ASP A 169 3.73 -16.52 -9.87
CA ASP A 169 4.40 -17.19 -11.00
C ASP A 169 3.52 -18.38 -11.44
N GLY A 170 2.66 -18.16 -12.44
CA GLY A 170 1.65 -19.11 -12.91
C GLY A 170 0.42 -18.47 -13.54
N GLU A 171 0.11 -17.20 -13.24
CA GLU A 171 -1.05 -16.50 -13.79
C GLU A 171 -0.65 -15.51 -14.90
N GLN A 172 -0.18 -16.03 -16.04
CA GLN A 172 -0.39 -15.31 -17.31
C GLN A 172 -1.80 -15.62 -17.79
N GLN A 173 -2.82 -14.98 -17.20
CA GLN A 173 -4.16 -15.05 -17.78
C GLN A 173 -4.30 -14.01 -18.89
N PRO A 174 -4.65 -14.42 -20.12
CA PRO A 174 -5.21 -13.51 -21.10
C PRO A 174 -6.67 -13.25 -20.69
N TYR A 175 -7.03 -11.99 -20.38
CA TYR A 175 -8.39 -11.44 -20.09
C TYR A 175 -8.71 -11.05 -18.61
N PRO A 176 -9.59 -10.04 -18.40
CA PRO A 176 -9.35 -8.91 -17.49
C PRO A 176 -10.04 -9.04 -16.13
N ASN A 177 -9.71 -10.06 -15.34
CA ASN A 177 -10.20 -10.13 -13.97
C ASN A 177 -9.14 -10.79 -13.06
N GLY A 178 -8.46 -9.96 -12.27
CA GLY A 178 -7.66 -10.45 -11.15
C GLY A 178 -6.56 -9.48 -10.76
N ASN A 179 -5.58 -9.31 -11.64
CA ASN A 179 -4.34 -8.61 -11.33
C ASN A 179 -4.04 -7.60 -12.45
N VAL A 180 -3.81 -6.32 -12.12
CA VAL A 180 -3.39 -5.29 -13.10
C VAL A 180 -1.88 -5.07 -13.12
N GLY A 181 -1.16 -5.74 -12.22
CA GLY A 181 0.29 -5.78 -12.24
C GLY A 181 0.79 -6.46 -13.51
N TYR A 182 1.70 -5.82 -14.25
CA TYR A 182 2.55 -6.53 -15.20
C TYR A 182 4.02 -6.25 -14.89
N TYR A 183 4.89 -7.18 -15.25
CA TYR A 183 6.32 -6.99 -15.06
C TYR A 183 6.85 -5.98 -16.09
N ASN A 184 7.59 -4.99 -15.61
CA ASN A 184 8.38 -4.14 -16.51
C ASN A 184 9.73 -4.83 -16.81
N PRO A 185 10.05 -5.18 -18.07
CA PRO A 185 11.41 -5.51 -18.43
C PRO A 185 12.21 -4.20 -18.40
N MET A 186 12.93 -3.96 -17.30
CA MET A 186 13.79 -2.77 -17.22
C MET A 186 14.72 -2.74 -18.44
N SER A 187 14.63 -1.67 -19.23
CA SER A 187 15.41 -1.48 -20.46
C SER A 187 16.89 -1.40 -20.10
N ALA A 188 17.64 -2.46 -20.40
CA ALA A 188 19.07 -2.34 -20.59
C ALA A 188 19.27 -1.37 -21.76
N PHE A 189 19.63 -0.12 -21.47
CA PHE A 189 20.22 0.76 -22.47
C PHE A 189 21.42 0.01 -23.06
N THR A 190 21.30 -0.42 -24.31
CA THR A 190 22.43 -0.97 -25.08
C THR A 190 23.29 0.20 -25.56
N PRO A 191 24.59 -0.06 -25.79
CA PRO A 191 24.90 -0.15 -27.21
C PRO A 191 25.70 -1.41 -27.56
N SER A 192 25.46 -1.79 -28.81
CA SER A 192 26.30 -2.59 -29.70
C SER A 192 26.09 -4.11 -29.71
N TYR A 193 25.79 -4.53 -30.93
CA TYR A 193 25.87 -5.85 -31.50
C TYR A 193 26.99 -6.72 -30.91
N THR A 194 26.61 -7.90 -30.45
CA THR A 194 27.21 -9.19 -30.84
C THR A 194 26.35 -10.31 -30.27
N SER A 195 25.94 -11.21 -31.16
CA SER A 195 25.44 -12.54 -30.84
C SER A 195 26.50 -13.28 -30.04
N ASP A 196 26.18 -13.66 -28.80
CA ASP A 196 26.42 -15.01 -28.27
C ASP A 196 26.07 -15.08 -26.78
N ALA A 197 25.30 -16.12 -26.46
CA ALA A 197 25.05 -16.75 -25.17
C ALA A 197 25.40 -15.94 -23.90
N ARG A 198 24.39 -15.34 -23.26
CA ARG A 198 24.51 -14.90 -21.85
C ARG A 198 23.25 -15.20 -21.06
N GLN A 199 23.45 -16.10 -20.10
CA GLN A 199 22.70 -16.32 -18.87
C GLN A 199 21.64 -15.25 -18.58
N CYS A 200 20.38 -15.69 -18.48
CA CYS A 200 19.32 -14.95 -17.81
C CYS A 200 19.73 -14.72 -16.35
N MET A 201 20.36 -13.59 -16.06
CA MET A 201 20.33 -13.07 -14.70
C MET A 201 18.90 -12.59 -14.42
N PRO A 202 18.21 -13.10 -13.38
CA PRO A 202 16.90 -12.61 -13.03
C PRO A 202 17.05 -11.21 -12.45
N GLY A 203 16.91 -10.20 -13.31
CA GLY A 203 16.69 -8.82 -12.86
C GLY A 203 15.46 -8.78 -11.96
N LYS A 204 15.50 -8.01 -10.87
CA LYS A 204 14.34 -7.81 -9.99
C LYS A 204 13.17 -7.31 -10.84
N LYS A 205 12.09 -8.08 -10.89
CA LYS A 205 10.91 -7.76 -11.68
C LYS A 205 10.08 -6.72 -10.93
N GLN A 206 10.06 -5.47 -11.40
CA GLN A 206 9.19 -4.43 -10.85
C GLN A 206 7.76 -4.63 -11.37
N ILE A 207 6.79 -4.60 -10.47
CA ILE A 207 5.36 -4.71 -10.83
C ILE A 207 4.86 -3.32 -11.22
N VAL A 208 4.14 -3.19 -12.33
CA VAL A 208 3.48 -1.94 -12.73
C VAL A 208 1.98 -2.16 -12.72
N CYS A 209 1.28 -1.42 -11.86
CA CYS A 209 -0.17 -1.42 -11.78
C CYS A 209 -0.74 -0.20 -12.50
N GLN A 210 -1.66 -0.44 -13.43
CA GLN A 210 -2.40 0.59 -14.16
C GLN A 210 -3.86 0.61 -13.67
N ASP A 211 -4.48 1.78 -13.60
CA ASP A 211 -5.93 1.99 -13.42
C ASP A 211 -6.56 1.36 -12.15
N SER A 212 -5.74 0.88 -11.22
CA SER A 212 -6.14 0.28 -9.94
C SER A 212 -6.02 1.29 -8.82
N HIS A 213 -7.16 1.79 -8.34
CA HIS A 213 -7.20 2.63 -7.14
C HIS A 213 -6.83 1.88 -5.86
N GLN A 214 -7.13 0.58 -5.78
CA GLN A 214 -6.80 -0.23 -4.61
C GLN A 214 -5.52 -1.01 -4.86
N PHE A 215 -4.65 -1.08 -3.85
CA PHE A 215 -3.53 -2.00 -3.85
C PHE A 215 -3.53 -2.87 -2.59
N LYS A 216 -3.03 -4.10 -2.71
CA LYS A 216 -2.96 -5.11 -1.65
C LYS A 216 -1.79 -6.05 -1.92
N PHE A 217 -0.80 -6.02 -1.04
CA PHE A 217 0.37 -6.91 -1.06
C PHE A 217 0.55 -7.58 0.30
N HIS A 218 1.32 -8.66 0.33
CA HIS A 218 1.68 -9.36 1.55
C HIS A 218 3.17 -9.16 1.85
N ILE A 219 3.50 -9.12 3.14
CA ILE A 219 4.87 -9.21 3.61
C ILE A 219 4.92 -10.16 4.80
N ASP A 220 5.91 -11.03 4.81
CA ASP A 220 6.08 -12.09 5.81
C ASP A 220 7.24 -11.72 6.73
N THR A 221 7.06 -11.87 8.05
CA THR A 221 8.14 -11.76 9.03
C THR A 221 8.78 -13.14 9.28
N GLY A 222 10.10 -13.17 9.44
CA GLY A 222 10.84 -14.32 9.98
C GLY A 222 10.94 -14.20 11.50
N GLU A 223 12.14 -14.38 12.05
CA GLU A 223 12.37 -14.07 13.46
C GLU A 223 12.26 -12.56 13.71
N VAL A 224 11.80 -12.22 14.92
CA VAL A 224 11.66 -10.86 15.41
C VAL A 224 12.70 -10.67 16.51
N ASP A 225 13.67 -9.80 16.26
CA ASP A 225 14.70 -9.44 17.22
C ASP A 225 14.65 -7.94 17.53
N TYR A 226 14.27 -7.63 18.77
CA TYR A 226 14.17 -6.25 19.25
C TYR A 226 15.53 -5.53 19.33
N ASN A 227 16.65 -6.26 19.37
CA ASN A 227 17.98 -5.65 19.40
C ASN A 227 18.40 -5.16 18.02
N THR A 228 18.27 -6.00 17.00
CA THR A 228 18.56 -5.62 15.62
C THR A 228 17.53 -4.63 15.08
N ASN A 229 16.27 -4.75 15.52
CA ASN A 229 15.15 -3.92 15.13
C ASN A 229 15.08 -3.73 13.59
N ILE A 230 14.97 -4.81 12.82
CA ILE A 230 14.88 -4.71 11.34
C ILE A 230 13.60 -3.96 10.97
N GLY A 231 12.48 -4.37 11.58
CA GLY A 231 11.17 -3.79 11.37
C GLY A 231 10.62 -4.07 9.97
N ILE A 232 9.62 -3.29 9.56
CA ILE A 232 9.12 -3.25 8.16
C ILE A 232 9.15 -1.79 7.72
N TRP A 233 9.85 -1.51 6.63
CA TRP A 233 9.85 -0.19 6.00
C TRP A 233 8.77 -0.12 4.95
N VAL A 234 7.93 0.90 5.01
CA VAL A 234 6.94 1.25 3.98
C VAL A 234 7.32 2.61 3.42
N MET A 235 7.56 2.68 2.13
CA MET A 235 8.00 3.90 1.44
C MET A 235 7.23 4.12 0.15
N PHE A 236 6.79 5.36 -0.06
CA PHE A 236 6.33 5.84 -1.35
C PHE A 236 7.36 6.81 -1.91
N LYS A 237 7.67 6.69 -3.19
CA LYS A 237 8.70 7.49 -3.85
C LYS A 237 8.27 7.86 -5.25
N ILE A 238 8.55 9.10 -5.65
CA ILE A 238 8.39 9.59 -7.02
C ILE A 238 9.74 10.09 -7.49
N SER A 239 10.26 9.47 -8.56
CA SER A 239 11.54 9.84 -9.17
C SER A 239 11.36 10.64 -10.47
N SER A 240 10.13 10.79 -10.95
CA SER A 240 9.78 11.51 -12.18
C SER A 240 9.35 12.94 -11.84
N PRO A 241 9.89 13.98 -12.50
CA PRO A 241 9.44 15.37 -12.29
C PRO A 241 7.97 15.61 -12.63
N ASP A 242 7.45 14.86 -13.61
CA ASP A 242 6.03 14.92 -14.00
C ASP A 242 5.16 13.94 -13.20
N GLY A 243 5.76 13.21 -12.25
CA GLY A 243 5.04 12.28 -11.39
C GLY A 243 4.19 13.02 -10.36
N TYR A 244 3.19 12.33 -9.82
CA TYR A 244 2.38 12.82 -8.71
C TYR A 244 1.63 11.66 -8.06
N ALA A 245 1.11 11.85 -6.86
CA ALA A 245 0.19 10.89 -6.25
C ALA A 245 -0.77 11.55 -5.26
N LEU A 246 -2.02 11.08 -5.25
CA LEU A 246 -2.99 11.29 -4.19
C LEU A 246 -3.22 9.97 -3.48
N LEU A 247 -2.88 9.88 -2.19
CA LEU A 247 -2.89 8.64 -1.41
C LEU A 247 -3.64 8.85 -0.09
N ASP A 248 -4.38 7.83 0.33
CA ASP A 248 -5.02 7.79 1.64
C ASP A 248 -5.35 6.33 2.04
N ASN A 249 -5.91 6.17 3.24
CA ASN A 249 -6.40 4.89 3.77
C ASN A 249 -5.31 3.81 3.79
N LEU A 250 -4.08 4.20 4.11
CA LEU A 250 -2.92 3.32 4.11
C LEU A 250 -2.95 2.41 5.34
N GLU A 251 -2.89 1.11 5.13
CA GLU A 251 -2.99 0.10 6.17
C GLU A 251 -1.83 -0.91 6.09
N VAL A 252 -1.19 -1.18 7.22
CA VAL A 252 -0.44 -2.43 7.45
C VAL A 252 -1.09 -3.18 8.60
N ILE A 253 -1.65 -4.36 8.34
CA ILE A 253 -2.40 -5.12 9.35
C ILE A 253 -1.92 -6.56 9.44
N GLU A 254 -2.02 -7.17 10.62
CA GLU A 254 -1.75 -8.59 10.82
C GLU A 254 -2.84 -9.45 10.15
N GLU A 255 -2.42 -10.39 9.30
CA GLU A 255 -3.31 -11.40 8.70
C GLU A 255 -3.30 -12.70 9.53
N GLY A 256 -2.11 -13.19 9.89
CA GLY A 256 -1.98 -14.38 10.72
C GLY A 256 -0.63 -15.09 10.56
N PRO A 257 -0.40 -16.18 11.33
CA PRO A 257 0.83 -16.96 11.25
C PRO A 257 1.00 -17.62 9.87
N ILE A 258 2.24 -17.80 9.44
CA ILE A 258 2.58 -18.49 8.18
C ILE A 258 3.09 -19.91 8.44
N ASP A 259 2.81 -20.80 7.48
CA ASP A 259 3.29 -22.17 7.44
C ASP A 259 3.72 -22.57 6.01
N GLY A 260 4.09 -23.84 5.84
CA GLY A 260 4.37 -24.44 4.53
C GLY A 260 5.40 -23.69 3.67
N GLU A 261 4.99 -23.38 2.44
CA GLU A 261 5.83 -22.70 1.45
C GLU A 261 6.22 -21.29 1.88
N ALA A 262 5.27 -20.52 2.44
CA ALA A 262 5.53 -19.16 2.90
C ALA A 262 6.59 -19.14 4.02
N LEU A 263 6.48 -20.06 4.99
CA LEU A 263 7.48 -20.23 6.05
C LEU A 263 8.86 -20.63 5.49
N SER A 264 8.89 -21.52 4.50
CA SER A 264 10.15 -21.96 3.87
C SER A 264 10.82 -20.81 3.12
N ARG A 265 10.03 -20.01 2.41
CA ARG A 265 10.48 -18.82 1.68
C ARG A 265 11.04 -17.75 2.62
N VAL A 266 10.35 -17.42 3.71
CA VAL A 266 10.83 -16.39 4.64
C VAL A 266 12.13 -16.81 5.32
N LYS A 267 12.25 -18.09 5.72
CA LYS A 267 13.50 -18.62 6.31
C LYS A 267 14.67 -18.56 5.33
N HIS A 268 14.42 -18.81 4.05
CA HIS A 268 15.46 -18.67 3.03
C HIS A 268 15.88 -17.21 2.84
N MET A 269 14.92 -16.28 2.81
CA MET A 269 15.18 -14.84 2.71
C MET A 269 15.98 -14.30 3.89
N GLU A 270 15.56 -14.64 5.11
CA GLU A 270 16.23 -14.26 6.35
C GLU A 270 17.67 -14.80 6.41
N LYS A 271 17.86 -16.09 6.07
CA LYS A 271 19.21 -16.66 6.00
C LYS A 271 20.08 -15.91 4.99
N LYS A 272 19.55 -15.65 3.78
CA LYS A 272 20.27 -14.92 2.75
C LYS A 272 20.62 -13.49 3.19
N TRP A 273 19.72 -12.82 3.90
CA TRP A 273 19.95 -11.49 4.45
C TRP A 273 21.06 -11.52 5.52
N ASN A 274 21.02 -12.49 6.45
CA ASN A 274 22.06 -12.69 7.45
C ASN A 274 23.44 -12.97 6.82
N ASP A 275 23.49 -13.75 5.73
CA ASP A 275 24.75 -14.06 5.03
C ASP A 275 25.35 -12.84 4.30
N GLN A 276 24.56 -11.78 4.09
CA GLN A 276 24.95 -10.55 3.38
C GLN A 276 25.34 -9.38 4.32
N MET A 277 25.04 -9.49 5.61
CA MET A 277 25.34 -8.50 6.64
C MET A 277 26.66 -8.83 7.36
#